data_AF-A0A2C6AAF9-F1
#
_entry.id   AF-A0A2C6AAF9-F1
#
_cell.length_a   1.000
_cell.length_b   1.000
_cell.length_c   1.000
_cell.angle_alpha   90.00
_cell.angle_beta   90.00
_cell.angle_gamma   90.00
#
_symmetry.space_group_name_H-M   'P 1'
#
loop_
_entity.id
_entity.type
_entity.pdbx_description
1 polymer ?
#
loop_
_entity_poly.entity_id
_entity_poly.type
_entity_poly.pdbx_seq_one_letter_code
_entity_poly.pdbx_strand_id
1 'polypeptide(L)'
;MNATAASLAESAASLTTRHRVYLGIWTDWSRGSVSGVTLTMTRAQGGFLSASTTFFIGLVSTCFWRILRLAIHRMYSTASPRDALHHQRQALLRNSVTPSATLWSFLQVCWVWRHDIPRALPVIACAAVSICAFAAAGILSSQLSASGGNTVLLDGSNCSYMNYLEI
;
A
#
# COMPACT_ATOMS: atom_id res chain seq x y z
N MET A 1 18.47 52.41 -14.43
CA MET A 1 17.09 51.89 -14.53
C MET A 1 17.20 50.38 -14.57
N ASN A 2 16.67 49.72 -13.54
CA ASN A 2 17.18 48.47 -12.96
C ASN A 2 16.83 47.19 -13.73
N ALA A 3 17.85 46.51 -14.25
CA ALA A 3 17.77 45.14 -14.76
C ALA A 3 17.28 44.12 -13.70
N THR A 4 17.44 44.43 -12.42
CA THR A 4 16.96 43.62 -11.29
C THR A 4 15.44 43.70 -11.07
N ALA A 5 14.78 44.77 -11.52
CA ALA A 5 13.31 44.87 -11.43
C ALA A 5 12.63 44.05 -12.54
N ALA A 6 13.26 43.97 -13.72
CA ALA A 6 12.80 43.13 -14.83
C ALA A 6 12.91 41.63 -14.49
N SER A 7 14.02 41.19 -13.89
CA SER A 7 14.20 39.78 -13.51
C SER A 7 13.26 39.32 -12.37
N LEU A 8 12.88 40.23 -11.47
CA LEU A 8 11.88 39.96 -10.43
C LEU A 8 10.44 39.94 -11.00
N ALA A 9 10.15 40.79 -11.99
CA ALA A 9 8.87 40.76 -12.70
C ALA A 9 8.72 39.50 -13.57
N GLU A 10 9.81 39.00 -14.17
CA GLU A 10 9.83 37.77 -14.96
C GLU A 10 9.74 36.52 -14.07
N SER A 11 10.37 36.54 -12.89
CA SER A 11 10.20 35.51 -11.86
C SER A 11 8.78 35.52 -11.25
N ALA A 12 8.18 36.71 -11.07
CA ALA A 12 6.80 36.87 -10.61
C ALA A 12 5.77 36.47 -11.68
N ALA A 13 6.05 36.75 -12.96
CA ALA A 13 5.23 36.32 -14.09
C ALA A 13 5.23 34.80 -14.24
N SER A 14 6.36 34.13 -14.01
CA SER A 14 6.44 32.66 -13.97
C SER A 14 5.71 32.01 -12.78
N LEU A 15 5.39 32.78 -11.73
CA LEU A 15 4.62 32.32 -10.57
C LEU A 15 3.09 32.50 -10.75
N THR A 16 2.65 33.24 -11.77
CA THR A 16 1.23 33.62 -11.95
C THR A 16 0.46 32.87 -13.02
N THR A 17 1.08 32.03 -13.84
CA THR A 17 0.33 31.08 -14.69
C THR A 17 -0.06 29.83 -13.88
N ARG A 18 -0.78 30.04 -12.76
CA ARG A 18 -1.50 28.96 -12.08
C ARG A 18 -2.64 28.54 -12.98
N HIS A 19 -2.34 27.65 -13.93
CA HIS A 19 -3.38 26.89 -14.61
C HIS A 19 -4.16 26.15 -13.53
N ARG A 20 -5.43 26.51 -13.39
CA ARG A 20 -6.29 25.92 -12.36
C ARG A 20 -6.46 24.46 -12.73
N VAL A 21 -6.09 23.55 -11.83
CA VAL A 21 -6.24 22.12 -12.05
C VAL A 21 -7.68 21.73 -11.76
N TYR A 22 -8.30 20.97 -12.65
CA TYR A 22 -9.60 20.37 -12.41
C TYR A 22 -9.48 19.29 -11.33
N LEU A 23 -10.23 19.45 -10.24
CA LEU A 23 -10.36 18.46 -9.18
C LEU A 23 -11.69 17.73 -9.37
N GLY A 24 -11.64 16.42 -9.58
CA GLY A 24 -12.82 15.63 -9.91
C GLY A 24 -12.49 14.39 -10.73
N ILE A 25 -13.53 13.67 -11.11
CA ILE A 25 -13.44 12.50 -11.97
C ILE A 25 -13.42 12.96 -13.42
N TRP A 26 -12.46 12.48 -14.18
CA TRP A 26 -12.38 12.71 -15.63
C TRP A 26 -11.83 11.46 -16.30
N THR A 27 -11.99 11.36 -17.61
CA THR A 27 -11.52 10.21 -18.38
C THR A 27 -10.38 10.63 -19.29
N ASP A 28 -9.21 10.03 -19.10
CA ASP A 28 -8.11 10.09 -20.04
C ASP A 28 -8.43 9.18 -21.24
N TRP A 29 -8.93 9.78 -22.31
CA TRP A 29 -9.28 9.07 -23.53
C TRP A 29 -8.09 8.38 -24.21
N SER A 30 -6.84 8.77 -23.90
CA SER A 30 -5.64 8.10 -24.44
C SER A 30 -5.49 6.67 -23.91
N ARG A 31 -6.03 6.39 -22.71
CA ARG A 31 -6.03 5.06 -22.05
C ARG A 31 -7.33 4.29 -22.28
N GLY A 32 -8.26 4.84 -23.06
CA GLY A 32 -9.56 4.28 -23.36
C GLY A 32 -10.62 4.51 -22.27
N SER A 33 -11.87 4.15 -22.59
CA SER A 33 -13.05 4.49 -21.77
C SER A 33 -13.04 3.89 -20.36
N VAL A 34 -12.45 2.71 -20.19
CA VAL A 34 -12.51 1.95 -18.92
C VAL A 34 -11.25 2.15 -18.07
N SER A 35 -10.06 2.07 -18.67
CA SER A 35 -8.76 2.20 -17.96
C SER A 35 -8.34 3.66 -17.76
N GLY A 36 -8.99 4.60 -18.45
CA GLY A 36 -8.67 6.03 -18.40
C GLY A 36 -9.39 6.82 -17.31
N VAL A 37 -10.33 6.23 -16.57
CA VAL A 37 -11.07 6.94 -15.51
C VAL A 37 -10.11 7.33 -14.39
N THR A 38 -9.87 8.63 -14.25
CA THR A 38 -8.89 9.22 -13.35
C THR A 38 -9.59 10.19 -12.40
N LEU A 39 -9.31 10.08 -11.10
CA LEU A 39 -9.80 11.00 -10.08
C LEU A 39 -8.64 11.91 -9.63
N THR A 40 -8.70 13.18 -9.98
CA THR A 40 -7.72 14.17 -9.53
C THR A 40 -8.17 14.78 -8.21
N MET A 41 -7.34 14.65 -7.18
CA MET A 41 -7.58 15.20 -5.84
C MET A 41 -6.39 16.01 -5.35
N THR A 42 -6.59 16.81 -4.31
CA THR A 42 -5.48 17.48 -3.62
C THR A 42 -4.55 16.45 -2.94
N ARG A 43 -3.27 16.80 -2.76
CA ARG A 43 -2.29 15.92 -2.08
C ARG A 43 -2.76 15.49 -0.68
N ALA A 44 -3.40 16.39 0.06
CA ALA A 44 -3.90 16.09 1.40
C ALA A 44 -5.02 15.04 1.38
N GLN A 45 -6.00 15.18 0.46
CA GLN A 45 -7.10 14.24 0.32
C GLN A 45 -6.64 12.88 -0.23
N GLY A 46 -5.71 12.87 -1.19
CA GLY A 46 -5.10 11.63 -1.68
C GLY A 46 -4.32 10.89 -0.58
N GLY A 47 -3.60 11.62 0.27
CA GLY A 47 -2.93 11.06 1.44
C GLY A 47 -3.91 10.44 2.44
N PHE A 48 -5.04 11.10 2.72
CA PHE A 48 -6.09 10.55 3.58
C PHE A 48 -6.69 9.25 3.02
N LEU A 49 -7.01 9.25 1.72
CA LEU A 49 -7.55 8.07 1.05
C LEU A 49 -6.54 6.90 1.11
N SER A 50 -5.28 7.17 0.78
CA SER A 50 -4.20 6.17 0.88
C SER A 50 -4.06 5.63 2.29
N ALA A 51 -4.03 6.50 3.31
CA ALA A 51 -3.92 6.08 4.71
C ALA A 51 -5.11 5.21 5.14
N SER A 52 -6.33 5.58 4.74
CA SER A 52 -7.53 4.80 5.04
C SER A 52 -7.51 3.40 4.41
N THR A 53 -7.01 3.29 3.17
CA THR A 53 -6.83 2.00 2.50
C THR A 53 -5.76 1.16 3.19
N THR A 54 -4.60 1.73 3.53
CA THR A 54 -3.55 0.99 4.24
C THR A 54 -4.06 0.47 5.59
N PHE A 55 -4.84 1.28 6.32
CA PHE A 55 -5.49 0.85 7.56
C PHE A 55 -6.48 -0.30 7.32
N PHE A 56 -7.33 -0.19 6.30
CA PHE A 56 -8.26 -1.26 5.93
C PHE A 56 -7.55 -2.57 5.57
N ILE A 57 -6.45 -2.50 4.81
CA ILE A 57 -5.60 -3.66 4.50
C ILE A 57 -5.08 -4.32 5.78
N GLY A 58 -4.70 -3.53 6.80
CA GLY A 58 -4.28 -4.05 8.11
C GLY A 58 -5.39 -4.80 8.85
N LEU A 59 -6.63 -4.29 8.81
CA LEU A 59 -7.79 -4.98 9.38
C LEU A 59 -8.06 -6.31 8.67
N VAL A 60 -8.07 -6.30 7.34
CA VAL A 60 -8.26 -7.50 6.51
C VAL A 60 -7.15 -8.52 6.78
N SER A 61 -5.90 -8.07 6.89
CA SER A 61 -4.75 -8.93 7.22
C SER A 61 -4.94 -9.67 8.54
N THR A 62 -5.45 -8.98 9.57
CA THR A 62 -5.72 -9.59 10.88
C THR A 62 -6.82 -10.65 10.79
N CYS A 63 -7.92 -10.34 10.10
CA CYS A 63 -9.01 -11.30 9.87
C CYS A 63 -8.55 -12.52 9.06
N PHE A 64 -7.79 -12.28 7.99
CA PHE A 64 -7.20 -13.33 7.17
C PHE A 64 -6.31 -14.26 7.99
N TRP A 65 -5.44 -13.70 8.83
CA TRP A 65 -4.56 -14.49 9.70
C TRP A 65 -5.35 -15.38 10.66
N ARG A 66 -6.45 -14.89 11.24
CA ARG A 66 -7.31 -15.70 12.14
C ARG A 66 -7.86 -16.95 11.45
N ILE A 67 -8.31 -16.80 10.20
CA ILE A 67 -8.84 -17.91 9.38
C ILE A 67 -7.70 -18.87 9.02
N LEU A 68 -6.58 -18.33 8.53
CA LEU A 68 -5.42 -19.14 8.12
C LEU A 68 -4.84 -19.94 9.29
N ARG A 69 -4.70 -19.32 10.46
CA ARG A 69 -4.24 -19.98 11.69
C ARG A 69 -5.17 -21.12 12.09
N LEU A 70 -6.49 -20.93 11.99
CA LEU A 70 -7.46 -21.99 12.28
C LEU A 70 -7.34 -23.13 11.25
N ALA A 71 -7.21 -22.82 9.97
CA ALA A 71 -7.02 -23.82 8.92
C ALA A 71 -5.75 -24.65 9.16
N ILE A 72 -4.61 -23.99 9.42
CA ILE A 72 -3.36 -24.64 9.79
C ILE A 72 -3.54 -25.48 11.06
N HIS A 73 -4.17 -24.94 12.09
CA HIS A 73 -4.41 -25.69 13.32
C HIS A 73 -5.23 -26.95 13.04
N ARG A 74 -6.27 -26.88 12.22
CA ARG A 74 -7.11 -28.03 11.84
C ARG A 74 -6.35 -29.07 11.02
N MET A 75 -5.58 -28.64 10.01
CA MET A 75 -4.80 -29.54 9.16
C MET A 75 -3.74 -30.32 9.94
N TYR A 76 -3.14 -29.69 10.94
CA TYR A 76 -2.08 -30.29 11.76
C TYR A 76 -2.59 -30.85 13.09
N SER A 77 -3.87 -30.72 13.41
CA SER A 77 -4.46 -31.28 14.63
C SER A 77 -4.70 -32.78 14.43
N THR A 78 -4.02 -33.61 15.19
CA THR A 78 -4.26 -35.05 15.23
C THR A 78 -4.53 -35.48 16.68
N ALA A 79 -5.52 -36.35 16.89
CA ALA A 79 -5.93 -36.82 18.22
C ALA A 79 -5.01 -37.91 18.81
N SER A 80 -4.03 -38.38 18.04
CA SER A 80 -3.06 -39.40 18.48
C SER A 80 -2.03 -38.79 19.44
N PRO A 81 -1.60 -39.54 20.49
CA PRO A 81 -0.48 -39.11 21.33
C PRO A 81 0.76 -38.85 20.47
N ARG A 82 1.33 -37.65 20.59
CA ARG A 82 2.49 -37.18 19.81
C ARG A 82 3.46 -36.43 20.71
N ASP A 83 4.66 -36.20 20.18
CA ASP A 83 5.76 -35.50 20.83
C ASP A 83 5.36 -34.17 21.47
N ALA A 84 6.08 -33.76 22.52
CA ALA A 84 5.90 -32.48 23.21
C ALA A 84 5.91 -31.26 22.26
N LEU A 85 6.71 -31.32 21.18
CA LEU A 85 6.74 -30.31 20.12
C LEU A 85 5.39 -30.12 19.42
N HIS A 86 4.62 -31.19 19.23
CA HIS A 86 3.30 -31.13 18.61
C HIS A 86 2.33 -30.34 19.49
N HIS A 87 2.36 -30.59 20.79
CA HIS A 87 1.54 -29.87 21.78
C HIS A 87 1.98 -28.42 21.94
N GLN A 88 3.29 -28.13 21.96
CA GLN A 88 3.80 -26.76 21.97
C GLN A 88 3.34 -25.97 20.74
N ARG A 89 3.45 -26.57 19.54
CA ARG A 89 2.97 -25.96 18.30
C ARG A 89 1.48 -25.64 18.36
N GLN A 90 0.64 -26.54 18.88
CA GLN A 90 -0.79 -26.29 19.04
C GLN A 90 -1.08 -25.17 20.06
N ALA A 91 -0.35 -25.14 21.18
CA ALA A 91 -0.50 -24.10 22.20
C ALA A 91 -0.11 -22.72 21.68
N LEU A 92 1.04 -22.60 20.99
CA LEU A 92 1.47 -21.38 20.32
C LEU A 92 0.43 -20.95 19.27
N LEU A 93 0.03 -21.87 18.38
CA LEU A 93 -1.01 -21.60 17.40
C LEU A 93 -2.35 -21.23 18.02
N ARG A 94 -2.64 -21.56 19.29
CA ARG A 94 -3.85 -21.11 19.99
C ARG A 94 -3.68 -19.73 20.61
N ASN A 95 -2.49 -19.42 21.12
CA ASN A 95 -2.20 -18.22 21.89
C ASN A 95 -1.81 -17.02 20.99
N SER A 96 -1.16 -17.26 19.86
CA SER A 96 -0.67 -16.17 18.99
C SER A 96 -1.80 -15.55 18.17
N VAL A 97 -2.20 -14.32 18.53
CA VAL A 97 -3.28 -13.57 17.85
C VAL A 97 -2.78 -12.93 16.54
N THR A 98 -1.51 -12.53 16.47
CA THR A 98 -0.93 -11.83 15.32
C THR A 98 0.07 -12.71 14.56
N PRO A 99 0.26 -12.47 13.25
CA PRO A 99 1.26 -13.19 12.45
C PRO A 99 2.68 -12.93 12.96
N SER A 100 2.99 -11.70 13.38
CA SER A 100 4.29 -11.31 13.94
C SER A 100 4.60 -12.02 15.25
N ALA A 101 3.65 -12.08 16.19
CA ALA A 101 3.82 -12.84 17.43
C ALA A 101 4.01 -14.32 17.15
N THR A 102 3.26 -14.88 16.19
CA THR A 102 3.44 -16.29 15.78
C THR A 102 4.85 -16.51 15.24
N LEU A 103 5.33 -15.64 14.36
CA LEU A 103 6.67 -15.72 13.78
C LEU A 103 7.75 -15.69 14.87
N TRP A 104 7.66 -14.73 15.79
CA TRP A 104 8.62 -14.61 16.90
C TRP A 104 8.62 -15.85 17.81
N SER A 105 7.45 -16.32 18.24
CA SER A 105 7.35 -17.49 19.10
C SER A 105 7.86 -18.77 18.41
N PHE A 106 7.59 -18.95 17.11
CA PHE A 106 8.11 -20.10 16.38
C PHE A 106 9.61 -20.01 16.11
N LEU A 107 10.16 -18.81 15.91
CA LEU A 107 11.62 -18.62 15.82
C LEU A 107 12.32 -19.02 17.13
N GLN A 108 11.74 -18.67 18.28
CA GLN A 108 12.24 -19.12 19.59
C GLN A 108 12.18 -20.65 19.73
N VAL A 109 11.09 -21.28 19.30
CA VAL A 109 10.97 -22.75 19.31
C VAL A 109 12.01 -23.40 18.39
N CYS A 110 12.21 -22.87 17.18
CA CYS A 110 13.26 -23.35 16.27
C CYS A 110 14.67 -23.18 16.86
N TRP A 111 14.91 -22.11 17.64
CA TRP A 111 16.18 -21.89 18.30
C TRP A 111 16.47 -22.92 19.39
N VAL A 112 15.44 -23.32 20.15
CA VAL A 112 15.56 -24.35 21.20
C VAL A 112 15.63 -25.75 20.57
N TRP A 113 14.83 -26.01 19.53
CA TRP A 113 14.69 -27.30 18.87
C TRP A 113 15.30 -27.29 17.46
N ARG A 114 16.60 -26.99 17.36
CA ARG A 114 17.31 -26.87 16.07
C ARG A 114 17.34 -28.15 15.23
N HIS A 115 17.09 -29.30 15.83
CA HIS A 115 17.06 -30.58 15.14
C HIS A 115 15.69 -30.88 14.47
N ASP A 116 14.62 -30.18 14.85
CA ASP A 116 13.23 -30.42 14.37
C ASP A 116 12.62 -29.21 13.64
N ILE A 117 13.48 -28.33 13.10
CA ILE A 117 13.10 -27.16 12.29
C ILE A 117 12.12 -27.46 11.15
N PRO A 118 12.22 -28.57 10.36
CA PRO A 118 11.32 -28.76 9.22
C PRO A 118 9.84 -28.83 9.61
N ARG A 119 9.53 -29.22 10.85
CA ARG A 119 8.14 -29.28 11.35
C ARG A 119 7.53 -27.91 11.65
N ALA A 120 8.36 -26.88 11.91
CA ALA A 120 7.95 -25.51 12.20
C ALA A 120 7.98 -24.59 10.96
N LEU A 121 8.82 -24.95 9.99
CA LEU A 121 9.05 -24.20 8.75
C LEU A 121 7.79 -23.81 7.96
N PRO A 122 6.77 -24.67 7.74
CA PRO A 122 5.58 -24.27 6.97
C PRO A 122 4.77 -23.16 7.64
N VAL A 123 4.69 -23.14 8.98
CA VAL A 123 3.95 -22.09 9.72
C VAL A 123 4.71 -20.76 9.65
N ILE A 124 6.03 -20.80 9.80
CA ILE A 124 6.91 -19.63 9.69
C ILE A 124 6.82 -19.05 8.27
N ALA A 125 6.89 -19.90 7.25
CA ALA A 125 6.75 -19.49 5.85
C ALA A 125 5.39 -18.85 5.59
N CYS A 126 4.28 -19.45 6.02
CA CYS A 126 2.95 -18.85 5.89
C CYS A 126 2.83 -17.49 6.60
N ALA A 127 3.39 -17.36 7.81
CA ALA A 127 3.40 -16.10 8.55
C ALA A 127 4.21 -15.02 7.81
N ALA A 128 5.42 -15.36 7.35
CA ALA A 128 6.29 -14.46 6.62
C ALA A 128 5.68 -14.00 5.30
N VAL A 129 5.15 -14.93 4.50
CA VAL A 129 4.48 -14.63 3.23
C VAL A 129 3.28 -13.72 3.46
N SER A 130 2.48 -13.98 4.49
CA SER A 130 1.33 -13.12 4.82
C SER A 130 1.78 -11.71 5.18
N ILE A 131 2.78 -11.56 6.06
CA ILE A 131 3.31 -10.24 6.43
C ILE A 131 3.84 -9.50 5.21
N CYS A 132 4.66 -10.14 4.38
CA CYS A 132 5.23 -9.53 3.18
C CYS A 132 4.15 -9.13 2.16
N ALA A 133 3.17 -10.01 1.92
CA ALA A 133 2.10 -9.74 0.96
C ALA A 133 1.24 -8.55 1.38
N PHE A 134 0.81 -8.49 2.64
CA PHE A 134 -0.03 -7.39 3.13
C PHE A 134 0.77 -6.08 3.31
N ALA A 135 2.06 -6.16 3.68
CA ALA A 135 2.95 -5.00 3.70
C ALA A 135 3.14 -4.43 2.29
N ALA A 136 3.43 -5.28 1.31
CA ALA A 136 3.55 -4.87 -0.09
C ALA A 136 2.24 -4.27 -0.61
N ALA A 137 1.09 -4.87 -0.31
CA ALA A 137 -0.22 -4.32 -0.67
C ALA A 137 -0.45 -2.92 -0.09
N GLY A 138 -0.08 -2.70 1.19
CA GLY A 138 -0.17 -1.39 1.83
C GLY A 138 0.72 -0.33 1.18
N ILE A 139 1.97 -0.68 0.85
CA ILE A 139 2.94 0.21 0.19
C ILE A 139 2.54 0.51 -1.25
N LEU A 140 2.11 -0.51 -2.01
CA LEU A 140 1.68 -0.33 -3.40
C LEU A 140 0.38 0.45 -3.49
N SER A 141 -0.47 0.43 -2.46
CA SER A 141 -1.69 1.24 -2.43
C SER A 141 -1.42 2.74 -2.56
N SER A 142 -0.31 3.26 -2.02
CA SER A 142 0.04 4.68 -2.21
C SER A 142 0.58 4.96 -3.62
N GLN A 143 1.17 3.95 -4.26
CA GLN A 143 1.68 4.06 -5.63
C GLN A 143 0.56 4.06 -6.67
N LEU A 144 -0.59 3.44 -6.39
CA LEU A 144 -1.77 3.54 -7.28
C LEU A 144 -2.20 5.01 -7.50
N SER A 145 -2.04 5.86 -6.49
CA SER A 145 -2.33 7.29 -6.63
C SER A 145 -1.26 8.05 -7.43
N ALA A 146 -0.05 7.49 -7.59
CA ALA A 146 1.06 8.08 -8.34
C ALA A 146 1.19 7.54 -9.78
N SER A 147 0.67 6.35 -10.07
CA SER A 147 0.81 5.67 -11.37
C SER A 147 0.02 6.32 -12.53
N GLY A 148 -0.86 7.29 -12.22
CA GLY A 148 -1.58 8.08 -13.23
C GLY A 148 -0.67 9.00 -14.05
N GLY A 149 0.57 9.24 -13.62
CA GLY A 149 1.44 10.25 -14.22
C GLY A 149 1.03 11.67 -13.78
N ASN A 150 1.91 12.65 -13.99
CA ASN A 150 1.64 14.06 -13.67
C ASN A 150 0.64 14.71 -14.67
N THR A 151 -0.17 13.88 -15.32
CA THR A 151 -1.24 14.29 -16.23
C THR A 151 -2.43 14.70 -15.39
N VAL A 152 -2.63 16.00 -15.34
CA VAL A 152 -3.78 16.63 -14.69
C VAL A 152 -4.63 17.30 -15.74
N LEU A 153 -5.94 17.19 -15.61
CA LEU A 153 -6.84 17.95 -16.46
C LEU A 153 -6.77 19.42 -16.05
N LEU A 154 -6.42 20.28 -17.00
CA LEU A 154 -6.41 21.73 -16.79
C LEU A 154 -7.84 22.26 -16.96
N ASP A 155 -8.22 23.20 -16.09
CA ASP A 155 -9.47 23.92 -16.21
C ASP A 155 -9.37 24.93 -17.36
N GLY A 156 -10.24 24.75 -18.36
CA GLY A 156 -10.29 25.60 -19.56
C GLY A 156 -11.02 26.93 -19.38
N SER A 157 -11.50 27.25 -18.18
CA SER A 157 -12.28 28.46 -17.90
C SER A 157 -11.54 29.78 -18.18
N ASN A 158 -10.21 29.77 -18.27
CA ASN A 158 -9.36 30.94 -18.55
C ASN A 158 -8.30 30.65 -19.62
N CYS A 159 -8.66 29.95 -20.69
CA CYS A 159 -7.77 29.80 -21.84
C CYS A 159 -7.71 31.10 -22.66
N SER A 160 -6.63 31.87 -22.48
CA SER A 160 -6.29 32.95 -23.42
C SER A 160 -5.53 32.38 -24.62
N TYR A 161 -5.75 32.93 -25.81
CA TYR A 161 -4.96 32.57 -26.98
C TYR A 161 -3.56 33.20 -26.84
N MET A 162 -2.52 32.38 -26.75
CA MET A 162 -1.17 32.88 -26.97
C MET A 162 -1.04 33.20 -28.45
N ASN A 163 -1.02 34.49 -28.78
CA ASN A 163 -0.79 34.97 -30.13
C ASN A 163 0.72 34.93 -30.40
N TYR A 164 1.19 33.88 -31.09
CA TYR A 164 2.57 33.78 -31.58
C TYR A 164 2.67 34.54 -32.92
N LEU A 165 2.50 35.86 -32.91
CA LEU A 165 2.88 36.74 -34.02
C LEU A 165 3.88 37.76 -33.51
N GLU A 166 5.14 37.33 -33.47
CA GLU A 166 6.28 38.23 -33.69
C GLU A 166 7.14 37.63 -34.80
N ILE A 167 6.81 38.00 -36.05
CA ILE A 167 7.77 38.23 -37.14
C ILE A 167 7.28 39.48 -37.88
#